data_AF-A0A7V3IY19-F1
#
_entry.id   AF-A0A7V3IY19-F1
#
_cell.length_a   1.000
_cell.length_b   1.000
_cell.length_c   1.000
_cell.angle_alpha   90.00
_cell.angle_beta   90.00
_cell.angle_gamma   90.00
#
_symmetry.space_group_name_H-M   'P 1'
#
loop_
_entity.id
_entity.type
_entity.pdbx_description
1 polymer ?
#
loop_
_entity_poly.entity_id
_entity_poly.type
_entity_poly.pdbx_seq_one_letter_code
_entity_poly.pdbx_strand_id
1 'polypeptide(L)' 'MPQSVTDNLPAGTTITVYDNSGQELYSYVTTPTNDPTLVSSSSDMDTGYVPFSQYPIYVDYANDTTTFDLPGPSS' A
#
# COMPACT_ATOMS: atom_id res chain seq x y z
N MET A 1 -7.11 5.70 19.30
CA MET A 1 -5.83 5.71 18.56
C MET A 1 -5.24 4.31 18.63
N PRO A 2 -4.95 3.65 17.49
CA PRO A 2 -4.28 2.36 17.48
C PRO A 2 -3.00 2.42 18.32
N GLN A 3 -2.72 1.39 19.09
CA GLN A 3 -1.48 1.27 19.85
C GLN A 3 -0.50 0.41 19.05
N SER A 4 0.77 0.79 19.02
CA SER A 4 1.85 -0.04 18.46
C SER A 4 1.92 -1.34 19.23
N VAL A 5 1.97 -2.48 18.54
CA VAL A 5 1.95 -3.81 19.19
C VAL A 5 3.31 -4.51 19.23
N THR A 6 4.24 -4.21 18.31
CA THR A 6 5.62 -4.75 18.27
C THR A 6 6.57 -3.89 17.41
N ASP A 7 7.84 -4.31 17.29
CA ASP A 7 8.79 -3.91 16.24
C ASP A 7 8.16 -4.03 14.85
N ASN A 8 8.52 -3.08 13.99
CA ASN A 8 8.26 -2.99 12.55
C ASN A 8 8.31 -4.33 11.78
N LEU A 9 7.67 -4.39 10.60
CA LEU A 9 7.82 -5.57 9.73
C LEU A 9 9.31 -5.79 9.43
N PRO A 10 9.82 -7.03 9.50
CA PRO A 10 11.21 -7.30 9.16
C PRO A 10 11.52 -6.80 7.75
N ALA A 11 12.69 -6.18 7.56
CA ALA A 11 13.18 -5.84 6.23
C ALA A 11 13.26 -7.10 5.35
N GLY A 12 12.97 -6.95 4.06
CA GLY A 12 12.87 -8.07 3.12
C GLY A 12 11.47 -8.69 3.03
N THR A 13 10.48 -8.17 3.74
CA THR A 13 9.09 -8.63 3.64
C THR A 13 8.46 -8.03 2.38
N THR A 14 7.90 -8.86 1.50
CA THR A 14 7.12 -8.38 0.35
C THR A 14 5.69 -8.04 0.80
N ILE A 15 5.26 -6.83 0.49
CA ILE A 15 3.87 -6.39 0.64
C ILE A 15 3.33 -6.14 -0.75
N THR A 16 2.24 -6.83 -1.09
CA THR A 16 1.50 -6.59 -2.34
C THR A 16 0.05 -6.30 -2.00
N VAL A 17 -0.47 -5.20 -2.56
CA VAL A 17 -1.86 -4.77 -2.39
C VAL A 17 -2.60 -4.98 -3.71
N TYR A 18 -3.76 -5.62 -3.61
CA TYR A 18 -4.64 -5.90 -4.73
C TYR A 18 -5.97 -5.19 -4.54
N ASP A 19 -6.65 -4.86 -5.64
CA ASP A 19 -8.05 -4.45 -5.58
C ASP A 19 -8.99 -5.65 -5.34
N ASN A 20 -10.29 -5.36 -5.19
CA ASN A 20 -11.30 -6.39 -4.96
C ASN A 20 -11.51 -7.36 -6.13
N SER A 21 -10.98 -7.03 -7.32
CA SER A 21 -11.01 -7.91 -8.50
C SER A 21 -9.76 -8.80 -8.62
N GLY A 22 -8.75 -8.57 -7.78
CA GLY A 22 -7.48 -9.28 -7.81
C GLY A 22 -6.41 -8.64 -8.69
N GLN A 23 -6.62 -7.42 -9.20
CA GLN A 23 -5.59 -6.66 -9.90
C GLN A 23 -4.57 -6.11 -8.89
N GLU A 24 -3.28 -6.32 -9.15
CA GLU A 24 -2.22 -5.73 -8.33
C GLU A 24 -2.23 -4.20 -8.50
N LEU A 25 -2.29 -3.49 -7.38
CA LEU A 25 -2.20 -2.02 -7.35
C LEU A 25 -0.77 -1.56 -7.13
N TYR A 26 -0.05 -2.20 -6.21
CA TYR A 26 1.38 -1.96 -6.00
C TYR A 26 2.03 -3.09 -5.18
N SER A 27 3.34 -3.23 -5.34
CA SER A 27 4.18 -4.14 -4.56
C SER A 27 5.47 -3.46 -4.15
N TYR A 28 5.96 -3.75 -2.94
CA TYR A 28 7.29 -3.34 -2.50
C TYR A 28 7.86 -4.33 -1.49
N VAL A 29 9.17 -4.30 -1.37
CA VAL A 29 9.91 -5.04 -0.34
C VAL A 29 10.29 -4.05 0.76
N THR A 30 9.94 -4.37 2.00
CA THR A 30 10.29 -3.53 3.14
C THR A 30 11.80 -3.40 3.29
N THR A 31 12.25 -2.24 3.75
CA THR A 31 13.65 -2.00 4.10
C THR A 31 13.73 -1.55 5.56
N PRO A 32 14.94 -1.48 6.17
CA PRO A 32 15.08 -0.96 7.54
C PRO A 32 14.59 0.49 7.74
N THR A 33 14.29 1.22 6.65
CA THR A 33 13.82 2.60 6.68
C THR A 33 12.54 2.83 5.88
N ASN A 34 11.93 1.77 5.35
CA ASN A 34 10.67 1.84 4.61
C ASN A 34 9.85 0.59 4.92
N ASP A 35 9.12 0.65 6.01
CA ASP A 35 8.27 -0.41 6.52
C ASP A 35 7.10 0.21 7.32
N PRO A 36 5.97 -0.49 7.46
CA PRO A 36 4.86 -0.03 8.28
C PRO A 36 5.06 -0.38 9.75
N THR A 37 4.59 0.50 10.63
CA THR A 37 4.46 0.19 12.05
C THR A 37 3.30 -0.77 12.29
N LEU A 38 3.56 -1.86 13.03
CA LEU A 38 2.50 -2.82 13.39
C LEU A 38 1.62 -2.24 14.50
N VAL A 39 0.32 -2.22 14.23
CA VAL A 39 -0.71 -1.76 15.18
C VAL A 39 -1.70 -2.86 15.53
N SER A 40 -2.43 -2.68 16.63
CA SER A 40 -3.47 -3.61 17.06
C SER A 40 -4.48 -3.93 15.97
N SER A 41 -4.87 -5.21 15.87
CA SER A 41 -5.61 -5.87 14.78
C SER A 41 -7.01 -5.33 14.42
N SER A 42 -7.50 -4.30 15.11
CA SER A 42 -8.79 -3.66 14.84
C SER A 42 -8.68 -2.38 13.99
N SER A 43 -7.57 -2.18 13.29
CA SER A 43 -7.29 -0.95 12.54
C SER A 43 -7.07 -1.25 11.07
N ASP A 44 -7.57 -0.37 10.20
CA ASP A 44 -7.27 -0.44 8.76
C ASP A 44 -5.79 -0.13 8.49
N MET A 45 -5.29 -0.62 7.36
CA MET A 45 -3.93 -0.33 6.89
C MET A 45 -3.85 1.09 6.33
N ASP A 46 -2.86 1.87 6.79
CA ASP A 46 -2.42 3.09 6.11
C ASP A 46 -1.30 2.73 5.13
N THR A 47 -1.48 3.09 3.85
CA THR A 47 -0.53 2.75 2.78
C THR A 47 0.74 3.61 2.83
N GLY A 48 0.72 4.72 3.55
CA GLY A 48 1.81 5.68 3.59
C GLY A 48 2.13 6.25 2.20
N TYR A 49 3.41 6.57 1.97
CA TYR A 49 3.84 7.25 0.75
C TYR A 49 4.09 6.31 -0.44
N VAL A 50 4.25 5.00 -0.19
CA VAL A 50 4.74 4.02 -1.18
C VAL A 50 3.94 4.06 -2.49
N PRO A 51 2.60 3.93 -2.50
CA PRO A 51 1.88 3.89 -3.77
C PRO A 51 2.02 5.20 -4.57
N PHE A 52 2.05 6.36 -3.89
CA PHE A 52 2.25 7.67 -4.53
C PHE A 52 3.67 7.89 -5.06
N SER A 53 4.67 7.16 -4.54
CA SER A 53 6.03 7.21 -5.06
C SER A 53 6.25 6.34 -6.30
N GLN A 54 5.38 5.33 -6.50
CA GLN A 54 5.49 4.39 -7.61
C GLN A 54 4.63 4.81 -8.79
N TYR A 55 3.40 5.28 -8.54
CA TYR A 55 2.42 5.57 -9.59
C TYR A 55 1.72 6.92 -9.36
N PRO A 56 1.31 7.61 -10.44
CA PRO A 56 0.26 8.61 -10.35
C PRO A 56 -1.03 7.99 -9.80
N ILE A 57 -1.65 8.68 -8.84
CA ILE A 57 -2.91 8.27 -8.22
C ILE A 57 -3.93 9.39 -8.41
N TYR A 58 -5.05 9.05 -9.03
CA TYR A 58 -6.15 9.97 -9.31
C TYR A 58 -7.30 9.71 -8.35
N VAL A 59 -7.81 10.78 -7.75
CA VAL A 59 -9.00 10.75 -6.89
C VAL A 59 -10.12 11.47 -7.63
N ASP A 60 -11.16 10.72 -7.99
CA ASP A 60 -12.34 11.25 -8.65
C ASP A 60 -13.48 11.40 -7.66
N TYR A 61 -13.69 12.64 -7.20
CA TYR A 61 -14.75 12.98 -6.26
C TYR A 61 -16.16 12.92 -6.87
N ALA A 62 -16.30 12.94 -8.20
CA ALA A 62 -17.60 12.86 -8.85
C ALA A 62 -18.10 11.42 -8.92
N ASN A 63 -17.19 10.46 -9.08
CA ASN A 63 -17.51 9.04 -9.21
C ASN A 63 -17.14 8.21 -7.96
N ASP A 64 -16.57 8.83 -6.93
CA ASP A 64 -16.09 8.19 -5.70
C ASP A 64 -15.11 7.04 -5.98
N THR A 65 -14.17 7.28 -6.89
CA THR A 65 -13.16 6.30 -7.28
C THR A 65 -11.75 6.80 -7.00
N THR A 66 -10.86 5.84 -6.73
CA THR A 66 -9.42 6.05 -6.73
C THR A 66 -8.82 5.15 -7.80
N THR A 67 -8.01 5.71 -8.69
CA THR A 67 -7.41 4.99 -9.81
C THR A 67 -5.89 5.11 -9.76
N PHE A 68 -5.22 3.96 -9.89
CA PHE A 68 -3.78 3.86 -10.05
C PHE A 68 -3.47 3.85 -11.55
N ASP A 69 -2.59 4.73 -12.00
CA ASP A 69 -2.09 4.74 -13.39
C ASP A 69 -1.01 3.67 -13.56
N LEU A 70 -1.47 2.43 -13.66
CA LEU A 70 -0.60 1.27 -13.77
C LEU A 70 0.00 1.19 -15.18
N PRO A 71 1.29 0.85 -15.31
CA PRO A 71 1.85 0.55 -16.62
C PRO A 71 1.06 -0.59 -17.26
N GLY A 72 0.64 -0.39 -18.51
CA GLY A 72 -0.04 -1.43 -19.26
C GLY A 72 0.80 -2.72 -19.33
N PRO A 73 0.17 -3.89 -19.50
CA PRO A 73 0.91 -5.15 -19.59
C PRO A 73 1.98 -5.04 -20.69
N SER A 74 3.23 -5.36 -20.33
CA SER A 74 4.31 -5.48 -21.31
C SER A 74 3.91 -6.52 -22.35
N SER A 75 3.85 -6.09 -23.62
CA SER A 75 3.53 -6.93 -24.77
C SER A 75 4.59 -7.99 -25.05
#